data_AF-A0A2W6BJM3-F1
#
_entry.id   AF-A0A2W6BJM3-F1
#
_cell.length_a   1.000
_cell.length_b   1.000
_cell.length_c   1.000
_cell.angle_alpha   90.00
_cell.angle_beta   90.00
_cell.angle_gamma   90.00
#
_symmetry.space_group_name_H-M   'P 1'
#
loop_
_entity.id
_entity.type
_entity.pdbx_description
1 polymer ?
#
loop_
_entity_poly.entity_id
_entity_poly.type
_entity_poly.pdbx_seq_one_letter_code
_entity_poly.pdbx_strand_id
1 'polypeptide(L)'
;MPHESGRRTIVSENPGLRHLPLLAIMLLLFAGCGASAAGSPTATPTPRHPQQVALQWQDPPAMTISRHKRYVATVTTTDGTFAIELLPRLAPMTVNNFVFLAR
;
A
#
# COMPACT_ATOMS: atom_id res chain seq x y z
N MET A 1 -63.02 -22.26 -21.58
CA MET A 1 -62.00 -21.19 -21.57
C MET A 1 -62.68 -19.92 -21.12
N PRO A 2 -62.67 -19.64 -19.80
CA PRO A 2 -61.97 -18.45 -19.28
C PRO A 2 -61.29 -18.67 -17.90
N HIS A 3 -60.24 -17.84 -17.62
CA HIS A 3 -59.88 -17.11 -16.38
C HIS A 3 -59.98 -17.80 -14.99
N GLU A 4 -59.15 -17.59 -13.95
CA GLU A 4 -57.98 -16.74 -13.64
C GLU A 4 -57.64 -16.99 -12.15
N SER A 5 -56.44 -16.56 -11.73
CA SER A 5 -56.15 -16.05 -10.38
C SER A 5 -55.93 -17.02 -9.21
N GLY A 6 -54.81 -17.75 -9.26
CA GLY A 6 -54.09 -18.14 -8.06
C GLY A 6 -53.41 -16.92 -7.42
N ARG A 7 -54.01 -16.38 -6.36
CA ARG A 7 -53.44 -15.30 -5.53
C ARG A 7 -52.13 -15.74 -4.90
N ARG A 8 -51.06 -14.99 -5.22
CA ARG A 8 -49.74 -15.04 -4.59
C ARG A 8 -49.84 -14.58 -3.13
N THR A 9 -49.44 -15.43 -2.19
CA THR A 9 -49.00 -14.99 -0.86
C THR A 9 -47.51 -15.25 -0.77
N ILE A 10 -46.72 -14.27 -1.22
CA ILE A 10 -45.28 -14.23 -0.99
C ILE A 10 -45.03 -13.71 0.42
N VAL A 11 -44.84 -14.62 1.37
CA VAL A 11 -44.17 -14.28 2.64
C VAL A 11 -42.70 -14.09 2.30
N SER A 12 -42.27 -12.83 2.19
CA SER A 12 -40.89 -12.46 1.98
C SER A 12 -40.14 -12.59 3.32
N GLU A 13 -39.53 -13.75 3.57
CA GLU A 13 -38.56 -13.91 4.65
C GLU A 13 -37.26 -13.18 4.29
N ASN A 14 -36.94 -12.11 5.02
CA ASN A 14 -35.67 -11.40 4.90
C ASN A 14 -34.55 -12.18 5.63
N PRO A 15 -33.51 -12.70 4.94
CA PRO A 15 -32.42 -13.45 5.58
C PRO A 15 -31.42 -12.57 6.36
N GLY A 16 -31.57 -11.24 6.36
CA GLY A 16 -30.59 -10.30 6.91
C GLY A 16 -30.65 -10.01 8.42
N LEU A 17 -31.63 -10.53 9.17
CA LEU A 17 -31.86 -10.12 10.57
C LEU A 17 -31.45 -11.17 11.63
N ARG A 18 -30.82 -12.27 11.21
CA ARG A 18 -30.53 -13.43 12.09
C ARG A 18 -29.17 -13.36 12.80
N HIS A 19 -28.33 -12.37 12.46
CA HIS A 19 -26.97 -12.21 13.00
C HIS A 19 -26.84 -11.00 13.95
N LEU A 20 -27.93 -10.27 14.18
CA LEU A 20 -27.96 -9.06 14.99
C LEU A 20 -27.58 -9.26 16.48
N PRO A 21 -27.87 -10.41 17.17
CA PRO A 21 -27.45 -10.54 18.57
C PRO A 21 -25.95 -10.83 18.74
N LEU A 22 -25.26 -11.35 17.71
CA LEU A 22 -23.83 -11.68 17.78
C LEU A 22 -22.94 -10.44 17.60
N LEU A 23 -23.41 -9.43 16.85
CA LEU A 23 -22.66 -8.20 16.58
C LEU A 23 -22.65 -7.22 17.78
N ALA A 24 -23.67 -7.28 18.64
CA ALA A 24 -23.81 -6.40 19.81
C ALA A 24 -22.87 -6.77 20.98
N ILE A 25 -22.47 -8.04 21.09
CA ILE A 25 -21.59 -8.52 22.18
C ILE A 25 -20.11 -8.19 21.87
N MET A 26 -19.73 -8.06 20.60
CA MET A 26 -18.37 -7.70 20.17
C MET A 26 -18.03 -6.21 20.39
N LEU A 27 -19.03 -5.34 20.55
CA LEU A 27 -18.83 -3.89 20.73
C LEU A 27 -18.62 -3.47 22.20
N LEU A 28 -18.86 -4.36 23.18
CA LEU A 28 -18.75 -4.08 24.62
C LEU A 28 -17.34 -4.31 25.22
N LEU A 29 -16.36 -4.71 24.41
CA LEU A 29 -14.98 -5.01 24.86
C LEU A 29 -13.98 -3.84 24.71
N PHE A 30 -14.39 -2.68 24.21
CA PHE A 30 -13.49 -1.53 23.99
C PHE A 30 -13.62 -0.41 25.04
N ALA A 31 -13.76 -0.77 26.31
CA ALA A 31 -13.68 0.17 27.44
C ALA A 31 -12.43 -0.08 28.28
N GLY A 32 -11.25 0.05 27.68
CA GLY A 32 -9.96 0.07 28.37
C GLY A 32 -9.46 1.51 28.54
N CYS A 33 -9.71 2.11 29.70
CA CYS A 33 -9.15 3.40 30.09
C CYS A 33 -7.66 3.21 30.45
N GLY A 34 -6.77 3.86 29.70
CA GLY A 34 -5.33 3.88 29.97
C GLY A 34 -4.85 5.31 30.21
N ALA A 35 -5.00 5.78 31.45
CA ALA A 35 -4.33 7.00 31.91
C ALA A 35 -2.87 6.65 32.24
N SER A 36 -1.95 7.00 31.34
CA SER A 36 -0.51 7.04 31.63
C SER A 36 -0.02 8.47 31.54
N ALA A 37 -0.01 9.15 32.69
CA ALA A 37 0.87 10.29 32.91
C ALA A 37 2.28 9.75 33.15
N ALA A 38 3.23 10.09 32.27
CA ALA A 38 4.66 9.93 32.52
C ALA A 38 5.40 11.03 31.76
N GLY A 39 6.13 11.86 32.51
CA GLY A 39 6.78 13.05 31.99
C GLY A 39 8.10 12.81 31.26
N SER A 40 8.65 13.94 30.80
CA SER A 40 10.06 14.22 30.46
C SER A 40 10.54 13.71 29.09
N PRO A 41 11.54 14.35 28.40
CA PRO A 41 12.64 15.14 28.97
C PRO A 41 13.02 16.44 28.21
N THR A 42 13.86 17.24 28.87
CA THR A 42 14.72 18.28 28.30
C THR A 42 15.35 17.82 26.99
N ALA A 43 15.10 18.56 25.90
CA ALA A 43 15.68 18.30 24.59
C ALA A 43 17.17 18.70 24.56
N THR A 44 18.04 17.72 24.51
CA THR A 44 19.44 17.89 24.06
C THR A 44 19.43 18.35 22.59
N PRO A 45 20.14 19.43 22.21
CA PRO A 45 20.20 19.84 20.81
C PRO A 45 20.98 18.80 19.99
N THR A 46 20.26 17.99 19.22
CA THR A 46 20.82 17.04 18.26
C THR A 46 21.60 17.77 17.16
N PRO A 47 22.82 17.33 16.79
CA PRO A 47 23.54 17.88 15.65
C PRO A 47 22.68 17.78 14.39
N ARG A 48 22.41 18.93 13.75
CA ARG A 48 21.67 18.98 12.49
C ARG A 48 22.54 18.41 11.37
N HIS A 49 22.34 17.14 11.05
CA HIS A 49 22.72 16.58 9.76
C HIS A 49 21.99 17.39 8.67
N PRO A 50 22.62 17.71 7.53
CA PRO A 50 21.90 18.33 6.41
C PRO A 50 20.67 17.47 6.11
N GLN A 51 19.48 18.08 6.17
CA GLN A 51 18.23 17.43 5.85
C GLN A 51 18.26 17.07 4.37
N GLN A 52 18.76 15.88 4.06
CA GLN A 52 18.56 15.25 2.77
C GLN A 52 17.06 15.05 2.61
N VAL A 53 16.45 15.77 1.68
CA VAL A 53 15.05 15.59 1.32
C VAL A 53 14.93 14.17 0.76
N ALA A 54 14.30 13.29 1.53
CA ALA A 54 14.02 11.94 1.06
C ALA A 54 13.05 12.04 -0.12
N LEU A 55 13.47 11.55 -1.29
CA LEU A 55 12.57 11.41 -2.42
C LEU A 55 11.65 10.22 -2.14
N GLN A 56 10.34 10.46 -2.12
CA GLN A 56 9.32 9.44 -1.85
C GLN A 56 8.20 9.54 -2.88
N TRP A 57 7.75 8.40 -3.37
CA TRP A 57 6.66 8.26 -4.33
C TRP A 57 5.56 7.40 -3.72
N GLN A 58 4.30 7.77 -3.98
CA GLN A 58 3.14 7.05 -3.45
C GLN A 58 2.85 5.78 -4.26
N ASP A 59 3.12 5.81 -5.56
CA ASP A 59 2.88 4.73 -6.49
C ASP A 59 4.18 4.33 -7.20
N PRO A 60 4.30 3.07 -7.65
CA PRO A 60 5.40 2.66 -8.50
C PRO A 60 5.37 3.43 -9.84
N PRO A 61 6.53 3.72 -10.43
CA PRO A 61 6.59 4.43 -11.70
C PRO A 61 6.00 3.57 -12.84
N ALA A 62 5.37 4.25 -13.80
CA ALA A 62 4.82 3.60 -14.99
C ALA A 62 5.91 2.85 -15.79
N MET A 63 5.53 1.77 -16.47
CA MET A 63 6.46 0.95 -17.26
C MET A 63 6.86 1.69 -18.55
N THR A 64 8.12 2.13 -18.64
CA THR A 64 8.64 2.88 -19.82
C THR A 64 9.70 2.14 -20.61
N ILE A 65 10.28 1.08 -20.05
CA ILE A 65 11.36 0.31 -20.69
C ILE A 65 10.79 -0.81 -21.57
N SER A 66 11.61 -1.29 -22.51
CA SER A 66 11.33 -2.49 -23.29
C SER A 66 12.04 -3.70 -22.70
N ARG A 67 11.34 -4.83 -22.58
CA ARG A 67 11.94 -6.10 -22.11
C ARG A 67 12.99 -6.67 -23.05
N HIS A 68 13.00 -6.27 -24.31
CA HIS A 68 13.86 -6.88 -25.33
C HIS A 68 15.11 -6.05 -25.66
N LYS A 69 15.21 -4.83 -25.14
CA LYS A 69 16.37 -3.96 -25.34
C LYS A 69 17.47 -4.29 -24.32
N ARG A 70 18.72 -4.02 -24.71
CA ARG A 70 19.87 -4.06 -23.82
C ARG A 70 19.99 -2.71 -23.12
N TYR A 71 20.17 -2.73 -21.80
CA TYR A 71 20.37 -1.54 -20.98
C TYR A 71 21.67 -1.66 -20.22
N VAL A 72 22.48 -0.61 -20.28
CA VAL A 72 23.73 -0.49 -19.52
C VAL A 72 23.67 0.82 -18.76
N ALA A 73 23.91 0.77 -17.46
CA ALA A 73 24.02 1.94 -16.60
C ALA A 73 25.49 2.19 -16.26
N THR A 74 25.95 3.42 -16.45
CA THR A 74 27.29 3.84 -16.04
C THR A 74 27.16 4.61 -14.73
N VAL A 75 27.88 4.15 -13.70
CA VAL A 75 27.89 4.80 -12.39
C VAL A 75 29.26 5.41 -12.17
N THR A 76 29.30 6.70 -11.90
CA THR A 76 30.51 7.43 -11.53
C THR A 76 30.50 7.70 -10.04
N THR A 77 31.57 7.32 -9.36
CA THR A 77 31.79 7.55 -7.93
C THR A 77 33.12 8.28 -7.74
N THR A 78 33.44 8.66 -6.50
CA THR A 78 34.75 9.22 -6.14
C THR A 78 35.90 8.25 -6.38
N ASP A 79 35.63 6.94 -6.35
CA ASP A 79 36.62 5.87 -6.54
C ASP A 79 36.65 5.33 -7.98
N GLY A 80 35.97 6.03 -8.90
CA GLY A 80 35.97 5.73 -10.32
C GLY A 80 34.62 5.32 -10.88
N THR A 81 34.65 4.85 -12.12
CA THR A 81 33.46 4.56 -12.94
C THR A 81 33.37 3.09 -13.27
N PHE A 82 32.16 2.54 -13.18
CA PHE A 82 31.86 1.17 -13.60
C PHE A 82 30.54 1.10 -14.35
N ALA A 83 30.34 0.00 -15.07
CA ALA A 83 29.13 -0.25 -15.85
C ALA A 83 28.36 -1.45 -15.29
N ILE A 84 27.03 -1.36 -15.32
CA ILE A 84 26.10 -2.41 -14.89
C ILE A 84 25.20 -2.77 -16.07
N GLU A 85 25.20 -4.05 -16.47
CA GLU A 85 24.20 -4.56 -17.41
C GLU A 85 22.89 -4.86 -16.68
N LEU A 86 21.80 -4.27 -17.13
CA LEU A 86 20.47 -4.48 -16.57
C LEU A 86 19.72 -5.56 -17.36
N LEU A 87 18.99 -6.42 -16.66
CA LEU A 87 18.35 -7.62 -17.23
C LEU A 87 16.82 -7.49 -17.28
N PRO A 88 16.24 -6.69 -18.20
CA PRO A 88 14.80 -6.40 -18.21
C PRO A 88 13.94 -7.61 -18.60
N ARG A 89 14.54 -8.65 -19.21
CA ARG A 89 13.86 -9.92 -19.46
C ARG A 89 13.59 -10.70 -18.17
N LEU A 90 14.48 -10.60 -17.17
CA LEU A 90 14.38 -11.32 -15.91
C LEU A 90 13.64 -10.52 -14.84
N ALA A 91 13.92 -9.22 -14.74
CA ALA A 91 13.38 -8.35 -13.69
C ALA A 91 12.84 -7.02 -14.25
N PRO A 92 11.77 -7.03 -15.07
CA PRO A 92 11.30 -5.86 -15.79
C PRO A 92 10.91 -4.68 -14.88
N MET A 93 10.24 -4.94 -13.77
CA MET A 93 9.80 -3.88 -12.84
C MET A 93 10.99 -3.26 -12.11
N THR A 94 11.95 -4.07 -11.66
CA THR A 94 13.18 -3.58 -11.01
C THR A 94 14.02 -2.73 -11.96
N VAL A 95 14.20 -3.18 -13.20
CA VAL A 95 14.93 -2.39 -14.20
C VAL A 95 14.19 -1.09 -14.51
N ASN A 96 12.86 -1.10 -14.57
CA ASN A 96 12.08 0.13 -14.76
C ASN A 96 12.27 1.10 -13.59
N ASN A 97 12.22 0.62 -12.34
CA ASN A 97 12.42 1.45 -11.16
C ASN A 97 13.84 2.05 -11.12
N PHE A 98 14.87 1.23 -11.38
CA PHE A 98 16.25 1.71 -11.46
C PHE A 98 16.39 2.80 -12.52
N VAL A 99 15.87 2.53 -13.72
CA VAL A 99 15.97 3.46 -14.84
C VAL A 99 15.12 4.72 -14.58
N PHE A 100 14.00 4.64 -13.88
CA PHE A 100 13.20 5.81 -13.49
C PHE A 100 13.97 6.72 -12.52
N LEU A 101 14.65 6.14 -11.53
CA LEU A 101 15.41 6.89 -10.52
C LEU A 101 16.73 7.48 -11.06
N ALA A 102 17.31 6.84 -12.08
CA ALA A 102 18.59 7.25 -12.64
C ALA A 102 18.50 8.41 -13.66
N ARG A 103 17.29 8.86 -14.01
CA ARG A 103 17.03 9.89 -15.03
C ARG A 103 16.80 11.26 -14.41
#